data_AF-A0A8J7X7C7-F1
#
_entry.id   AF-A0A8J7X7C7-F1
#
_cell.length_a   1.000
_cell.length_b   1.000
_cell.length_c   1.000
_cell.angle_alpha   90.00
_cell.angle_beta   90.00
_cell.angle_gamma   90.00
#
_symmetry.space_group_name_H-M   'P 1'
#
loop_
_entity.id
_entity.type
_entity.pdbx_description
1 polymer ?
#
loop_
_entity_poly.entity_id
_entity_poly.type
_entity_poly.pdbx_seq_one_letter_code
_entity_poly.pdbx_strand_id
1 'polypeptide(L)'
;MKDSDDPFLAVMNFLDKKTPRSVEMSHKLDALADMVTCNFLVITYFMFFLAAMGFLLAGFMISSDNQEIRNIGGIFHTFSGLTNLCHQLPYRTFIFDGVPMAVCARDTGIYLGLILGSLTVFLEKRPKIMDSIKLPILSTIPIAVDGITQTILLMRESNNLLRLITGLIFAFGVAAYFSNKILEWKFPQLRKYVIQTKLIIPDFILAAVVVVLISTLVSQSLGIDYMGKKQALEKALNTTEMKDYKTVKTYYVASLAPLAVSLDPFYKNHPDQVLDDIIDSNWAKHRVIRLETEEALPINQTENITSILLQTADLEHKYGIWVVALLDEENPNESSTYLKNATGEYLYYDPFTKKLIMHKKH
;
A
#
# COMPACT_ATOMS: atom_id res chain seq x y z
N MET A 1 41.49 -0.45 -61.72
CA MET A 1 41.07 -0.96 -60.39
C MET A 1 39.58 -1.14 -60.43
N LYS A 2 39.06 -2.34 -60.14
CA LYS A 2 37.61 -2.53 -60.03
C LYS A 2 37.14 -1.75 -58.80
N ASP A 3 35.99 -1.09 -58.89
CA ASP A 3 35.30 -0.45 -57.74
C ASP A 3 34.99 -1.41 -56.58
N SER A 4 35.35 -2.70 -56.68
CA SER A 4 35.16 -3.73 -55.66
C SER A 4 36.15 -3.67 -54.49
N ASP A 5 37.23 -2.90 -54.57
CA ASP A 5 38.31 -2.91 -53.58
C ASP A 5 38.37 -1.65 -52.70
N ASP A 6 37.40 -0.73 -52.83
CA ASP A 6 37.28 0.44 -51.93
C ASP A 6 36.70 0.00 -50.57
N PRO A 7 37.49 0.05 -49.47
CA PRO A 7 37.04 -0.34 -48.14
C PRO A 7 35.89 0.53 -47.64
N PHE A 8 35.84 1.81 -48.04
CA PHE A 8 34.78 2.72 -47.64
C PHE A 8 33.45 2.34 -48.29
N LEU A 9 33.47 2.06 -49.60
CA LEU A 9 32.28 1.59 -50.32
C LEU A 9 31.79 0.23 -49.79
N ALA A 10 32.69 -0.67 -49.39
CA ALA A 10 32.33 -1.94 -48.77
C ALA A 10 31.63 -1.75 -47.41
N VAL A 11 32.10 -0.83 -46.57
CA VAL A 11 31.45 -0.47 -45.29
C VAL A 11 30.10 0.19 -45.53
N MET A 12 30.00 1.14 -46.46
CA MET A 12 28.73 1.79 -46.79
C MET A 12 27.71 0.80 -47.34
N ASN A 13 28.13 -0.14 -48.20
CA ASN A 13 27.25 -1.21 -48.68
C ASN A 13 26.83 -2.19 -47.56
N PHE A 14 27.67 -2.39 -46.54
CA PHE A 14 27.30 -3.17 -45.36
C PHE A 14 26.30 -2.41 -44.46
N LEU A 15 26.49 -1.10 -44.23
CA LEU A 15 25.56 -0.29 -43.45
C LEU A 15 24.21 -0.11 -44.15
N ASP A 16 24.21 0.05 -45.48
CA ASP A 16 23.00 0.16 -46.32
C ASP A 16 22.26 -1.18 -46.51
N LYS A 17 22.68 -2.26 -45.85
CA LYS A 17 22.10 -3.61 -45.97
C LYS A 17 22.13 -4.18 -47.40
N LYS A 18 23.12 -3.79 -48.22
CA LYS A 18 23.24 -4.22 -49.64
C LYS A 18 23.97 -5.55 -49.82
N THR A 19 24.49 -6.16 -48.75
CA THR A 19 25.20 -7.46 -48.81
C THR A 19 24.46 -8.55 -48.02
N PRO A 20 24.52 -9.83 -48.42
CA PRO A 20 23.86 -10.92 -47.67
C PRO A 20 24.25 -10.96 -46.18
N ARG A 21 25.53 -10.69 -45.88
CA ARG A 21 26.06 -10.65 -44.52
C ARG A 21 25.51 -9.49 -43.69
N SER A 22 25.28 -8.33 -44.29
CA SER A 22 24.66 -7.18 -43.60
C SER A 22 23.17 -7.40 -43.32
N VAL A 23 22.46 -8.06 -44.23
CA VAL A 23 21.06 -8.47 -44.02
C VAL A 23 20.95 -9.50 -42.90
N GLU A 24 21.80 -10.55 -42.90
CA GLU A 24 21.84 -11.54 -41.82
C GLU A 24 22.15 -10.91 -40.45
N MET A 25 23.15 -10.02 -40.40
CA MET A 25 23.49 -9.29 -39.18
C MET A 25 22.33 -8.40 -38.71
N SER A 26 21.64 -7.71 -39.63
CA SER A 26 20.43 -6.93 -39.30
C SER A 26 19.37 -7.83 -38.65
N HIS A 27 19.06 -8.98 -39.24
CA HIS A 27 18.06 -9.88 -38.67
C HIS A 27 18.44 -10.39 -37.27
N LYS A 28 19.73 -10.67 -37.02
CA LYS A 28 20.21 -11.05 -35.68
C LYS A 28 20.09 -9.90 -34.68
N LEU A 29 20.41 -8.67 -35.11
CA LEU A 29 20.25 -7.47 -34.28
C LEU A 29 18.77 -7.17 -33.99
N ASP A 30 17.89 -7.31 -34.98
CA ASP A 30 16.45 -7.14 -34.83
C ASP A 30 15.89 -8.18 -33.84
N ALA A 31 16.30 -9.46 -33.96
CA ALA A 31 15.91 -10.51 -33.03
C ALA A 31 16.43 -10.27 -31.60
N LEU A 32 17.65 -9.75 -31.46
CA LEU A 32 18.22 -9.37 -30.17
C LEU A 32 17.44 -8.20 -29.56
N ALA A 33 17.16 -7.16 -30.35
CA ALA A 33 16.39 -6.00 -29.93
C ALA A 33 14.97 -6.39 -29.48
N ASP A 34 14.30 -7.28 -30.22
CA ASP A 34 13.01 -7.84 -29.86
C ASP A 34 13.05 -8.58 -28.52
N MET A 35 14.05 -9.44 -28.31
CA MET A 35 14.23 -10.18 -27.05
C MET A 35 14.47 -9.24 -25.87
N VAL A 36 15.38 -8.27 -26.02
CA VAL A 36 15.68 -7.28 -24.98
C VAL A 36 14.43 -6.46 -24.65
N THR A 37 13.69 -6.02 -25.67
CA THR A 37 12.44 -5.27 -25.50
C THR A 37 11.38 -6.10 -24.77
N CYS A 38 11.22 -7.38 -25.13
CA CYS A 38 10.28 -8.28 -24.47
C CYS A 38 10.62 -8.46 -22.99
N ASN A 39 11.89 -8.74 -22.66
CA ASN A 39 12.33 -8.93 -21.28
C ASN A 39 12.14 -7.64 -20.46
N PHE A 40 12.50 -6.48 -21.02
CA PHE A 40 12.31 -5.20 -20.36
C PHE A 40 10.84 -4.94 -20.04
N LEU A 41 9.92 -5.23 -20.97
CA LEU A 41 8.48 -5.07 -20.75
C LEU A 41 7.94 -6.05 -19.70
N VAL A 42 8.36 -7.33 -19.73
CA VAL A 42 7.95 -8.34 -18.75
C VAL A 42 8.45 -8.02 -17.35
N ILE A 43 9.72 -7.63 -17.22
CA ILE A 43 10.30 -7.23 -15.92
C ILE A 43 9.59 -6.00 -15.39
N THR A 44 9.39 -4.97 -16.22
CA THR A 44 8.66 -3.76 -15.84
C THR A 44 7.25 -4.10 -15.35
N TYR A 45 6.55 -4.98 -16.08
CA TYR A 45 5.24 -5.46 -15.70
C TYR A 45 5.23 -6.18 -14.35
N PHE A 46 6.20 -7.07 -14.10
CA PHE A 46 6.34 -7.73 -12.80
C PHE A 46 6.72 -6.76 -11.68
N MET A 47 7.53 -5.73 -11.95
CA MET A 47 7.83 -4.69 -10.97
C MET A 47 6.56 -3.93 -10.56
N PHE A 48 5.71 -3.55 -11.52
CA PHE A 48 4.41 -2.93 -11.21
C PHE A 48 3.50 -3.87 -10.40
N PHE A 49 3.45 -5.15 -10.78
CA PHE A 49 2.69 -6.18 -10.06
C PHE A 49 3.16 -6.32 -8.60
N LEU A 50 4.48 -6.40 -8.39
CA LEU A 50 5.08 -6.54 -7.08
C LEU A 50 4.94 -5.28 -6.23
N ALA A 51 5.01 -4.09 -6.84
CA ALA A 51 4.75 -2.84 -6.13
C ALA A 51 3.29 -2.75 -5.65
N ALA A 52 2.32 -3.12 -6.51
CA ALA A 52 0.91 -3.23 -6.14
C ALA A 52 0.71 -4.23 -4.98
N MET A 53 1.37 -5.38 -5.04
CA MET A 53 1.37 -6.36 -3.95
C MET A 53 1.99 -5.79 -2.66
N GLY A 54 3.08 -5.04 -2.77
CA GLY A 54 3.74 -4.37 -1.65
C GLY A 54 2.80 -3.42 -0.92
N PHE A 55 2.01 -2.60 -1.62
CA PHE A 55 1.00 -1.73 -1.01
C PHE A 55 -0.10 -2.53 -0.29
N LEU A 56 -0.55 -3.65 -0.87
CA LEU A 56 -1.55 -4.51 -0.24
C LEU A 56 -1.01 -5.23 1.01
N LEU A 57 0.26 -5.62 1.00
CA LEU A 57 0.88 -6.36 2.10
C LEU A 57 1.48 -5.46 3.19
N ALA A 58 1.66 -4.17 2.92
CA ALA A 58 2.34 -3.24 3.82
C ALA A 58 1.80 -3.25 5.27
N GLY A 59 0.48 -3.30 5.47
CA GLY A 59 -0.12 -3.35 6.82
C GLY A 59 0.26 -4.63 7.58
N PHE A 60 0.29 -5.77 6.88
CA PHE A 60 0.75 -7.05 7.44
C PHE A 60 2.26 -7.02 7.73
N MET A 61 3.04 -6.42 6.82
CA MET A 61 4.50 -6.30 6.97
C MET A 61 4.90 -5.45 8.18
N ILE A 62 4.21 -4.32 8.43
CA ILE A 62 4.43 -3.49 9.63
C ILE A 62 4.11 -4.25 10.92
N SER A 63 3.15 -5.18 10.88
CA SER A 63 2.77 -6.03 12.01
C SER A 63 3.75 -7.19 12.25
N SER A 64 4.73 -7.40 11.37
CA SER A 64 5.70 -8.50 11.46
C SER A 64 6.66 -8.32 12.64
N ASP A 65 7.10 -9.43 13.24
CA ASP A 65 8.18 -9.43 14.25
C ASP A 65 9.57 -9.25 13.64
N ASN A 66 9.72 -9.45 12.32
CA ASN A 66 10.99 -9.25 11.62
C ASN A 66 11.19 -7.76 11.24
N GLN A 67 12.30 -7.15 11.70
CA GLN A 67 12.62 -5.74 11.48
C GLN A 67 12.76 -5.37 10.00
N GLU A 68 13.39 -6.23 9.18
CA GLU A 68 13.56 -5.95 7.74
C GLU A 68 12.22 -5.94 7.02
N ILE A 69 11.33 -6.89 7.34
CA ILE A 69 9.98 -6.94 6.78
C ILE A 69 9.17 -5.71 7.20
N ARG A 70 9.25 -5.29 8.48
CA ARG A 70 8.61 -4.06 8.95
C ARG A 70 9.11 -2.83 8.21
N ASN A 71 10.43 -2.75 8.01
CA ASN A 71 11.05 -1.62 7.32
C ASN A 71 10.55 -1.51 5.88
N ILE A 72 10.47 -2.63 5.15
CA ILE A 72 9.87 -2.68 3.82
C ILE A 72 8.41 -2.24 3.86
N GLY A 73 7.60 -2.79 4.77
CA GLY A 73 6.20 -2.42 4.94
C GLY A 73 5.99 -0.94 5.26
N GLY A 74 6.82 -0.39 6.14
CA GLY A 74 6.82 1.02 6.53
C GLY A 74 7.13 1.96 5.36
N ILE A 75 8.02 1.56 4.45
CA ILE A 75 8.30 2.31 3.22
C ILE A 75 7.07 2.34 2.32
N PHE A 76 6.50 1.19 1.98
CA PHE A 76 5.28 1.14 1.15
C PHE A 76 4.15 1.96 1.78
N HIS A 77 3.99 1.86 3.09
CA HIS A 77 2.99 2.63 3.84
C HIS A 77 3.25 4.14 3.79
N THR A 78 4.51 4.56 3.93
CA THR A 78 4.89 5.98 3.88
C THR A 78 4.73 6.56 2.48
N PHE A 79 5.19 5.83 1.45
CA PHE A 79 5.06 6.25 0.05
C PHE A 79 3.60 6.40 -0.36
N SER A 80 2.74 5.45 0.02
CA SER A 80 1.30 5.51 -0.28
C SER A 80 0.65 6.82 0.18
N GLY A 81 0.99 7.29 1.39
CA GLY A 81 0.50 8.56 1.90
C GLY A 81 1.16 9.77 1.23
N LEU A 82 2.50 9.85 1.26
CA LEU A 82 3.24 11.06 0.86
C LEU A 82 3.09 11.42 -0.63
N THR A 83 2.82 10.44 -1.48
CA THR A 83 2.65 10.66 -2.92
C THR A 83 1.21 10.98 -3.31
N ASN A 84 0.31 11.17 -2.33
CA ASN A 84 -1.14 11.32 -2.53
C ASN A 84 -1.77 10.15 -3.32
N LEU A 85 -1.14 8.96 -3.31
CA LEU A 85 -1.75 7.75 -3.85
C LEU A 85 -2.97 7.36 -3.02
N CYS A 86 -2.89 7.55 -1.70
CA CYS A 86 -4.00 7.34 -0.78
C CYS A 86 -4.00 8.37 0.36
N HIS A 87 -5.19 8.78 0.78
CA HIS A 87 -5.38 9.67 1.93
C HIS A 87 -5.24 8.95 3.28
N GLN A 88 -5.18 7.62 3.29
CA GLN A 88 -4.97 6.78 4.49
C GLN A 88 -5.92 7.09 5.66
N LEU A 89 -7.15 7.52 5.34
CA LEU A 89 -8.18 7.79 6.32
C LEU A 89 -8.51 6.51 7.11
N PRO A 90 -8.34 6.49 8.44
CA PRO A 90 -8.46 5.25 9.23
C PRO A 90 -9.81 4.55 9.06
N TYR A 91 -10.91 5.31 9.00
CA TYR A 91 -12.27 4.78 8.83
C TYR A 91 -12.59 4.27 7.42
N ARG A 92 -11.79 4.66 6.41
CA ARG A 92 -11.94 4.17 5.03
C ARG A 92 -11.03 2.98 4.72
N THR A 93 -10.32 2.46 5.71
CA THR A 93 -9.21 1.53 5.52
C THR A 93 -9.48 0.22 6.27
N PHE A 94 -9.08 -0.91 5.70
CA PHE A 94 -9.11 -2.18 6.44
C PHE A 94 -7.98 -2.19 7.46
N ILE A 95 -8.20 -2.86 8.60
CA ILE A 95 -7.25 -2.86 9.69
C ILE A 95 -6.90 -4.29 10.06
N PHE A 96 -5.61 -4.57 10.20
CA PHE A 96 -5.08 -5.87 10.58
C PHE A 96 -4.14 -5.71 11.79
N ASP A 97 -4.39 -6.48 12.85
CA ASP A 97 -3.55 -6.55 14.08
C ASP A 97 -3.16 -5.23 14.79
N GLY A 98 -3.88 -4.12 14.62
CA GLY A 98 -3.34 -2.84 15.11
C GLY A 98 -3.20 -1.82 14.00
N VAL A 99 -2.97 -2.31 12.78
CA VAL A 99 -2.33 -1.58 11.72
C VAL A 99 -3.30 -1.39 10.54
N PRO A 100 -3.69 -0.15 10.21
CA PRO A 100 -4.43 0.11 8.99
C PRO A 100 -3.58 -0.32 7.79
N MET A 101 -4.22 -0.86 6.76
CA MET A 101 -3.55 -1.08 5.48
C MET A 101 -2.93 0.23 4.98
N ALA A 102 -1.87 0.14 4.18
CA ALA A 102 -1.22 1.31 3.60
C ALA A 102 -2.13 2.13 2.67
N VAL A 103 -3.26 1.56 2.25
CA VAL A 103 -4.18 2.15 1.29
C VAL A 103 -5.62 1.93 1.76
N CYS A 104 -6.54 2.81 1.37
CA CYS A 104 -7.95 2.71 1.75
C CYS A 104 -8.63 1.54 1.02
N ALA A 105 -9.81 1.13 1.48
CA ALA A 105 -10.55 0.01 0.92
C ALA A 105 -10.83 0.15 -0.59
N ARG A 106 -10.98 1.38 -1.10
CA ARG A 106 -11.14 1.64 -2.55
C ARG A 106 -9.87 1.29 -3.30
N ASP A 107 -8.74 1.79 -2.82
CA ASP A 107 -7.44 1.56 -3.43
C ASP A 107 -7.00 0.10 -3.26
N THR A 108 -7.34 -0.56 -2.15
CA THR A 108 -7.23 -2.02 -1.99
C THR A 108 -7.94 -2.73 -3.14
N GLY A 109 -9.17 -2.32 -3.45
CA GLY A 109 -9.94 -2.83 -4.59
C GLY A 109 -9.22 -2.57 -5.91
N ILE A 110 -8.74 -1.34 -6.14
CA ILE A 110 -8.01 -0.96 -7.35
C ILE A 110 -6.77 -1.82 -7.53
N TYR A 111 -5.89 -1.95 -6.53
CA TYR A 111 -4.67 -2.76 -6.64
C TYR A 111 -4.99 -4.24 -6.84
N LEU A 112 -6.00 -4.79 -6.14
CA LEU A 112 -6.45 -6.17 -6.34
C LEU A 112 -7.00 -6.38 -7.75
N GLY A 113 -7.81 -5.44 -8.26
CA GLY A 113 -8.33 -5.46 -9.62
C GLY A 113 -7.21 -5.35 -10.66
N LEU A 114 -6.22 -4.48 -10.45
CA LEU A 114 -5.03 -4.38 -11.31
C LEU A 114 -4.29 -5.72 -11.36
N ILE A 115 -4.04 -6.35 -10.22
CA ILE A 115 -3.39 -7.67 -10.12
C ILE A 115 -4.20 -8.72 -10.90
N LEU A 116 -5.49 -8.87 -10.61
CA LEU A 116 -6.33 -9.89 -11.23
C LEU A 116 -6.53 -9.65 -12.74
N GLY A 117 -6.75 -8.40 -13.14
CA GLY A 117 -6.88 -8.01 -14.54
C GLY A 117 -5.56 -8.19 -15.31
N SER A 118 -4.42 -7.95 -14.66
CA SER A 118 -3.09 -8.23 -15.20
C SER A 118 -2.88 -9.73 -15.43
N LEU A 119 -3.20 -10.58 -14.44
CA LEU A 119 -3.05 -12.05 -14.55
C LEU A 119 -3.84 -12.68 -15.71
N THR A 120 -4.80 -11.98 -16.31
CA THR A 120 -5.47 -12.42 -17.52
C THR A 120 -4.52 -12.61 -18.72
N VAL A 121 -3.31 -12.05 -18.64
CA VAL A 121 -2.21 -12.29 -19.58
C VAL A 121 -1.88 -13.78 -19.73
N PHE A 122 -2.14 -14.60 -18.70
CA PHE A 122 -1.87 -16.04 -18.70
C PHE A 122 -3.02 -16.89 -19.23
N LEU A 123 -4.17 -16.29 -19.56
CA LEU A 123 -5.30 -17.02 -20.13
C LEU A 123 -5.00 -17.44 -21.57
N GLU A 124 -5.03 -18.75 -21.84
CA GLU A 124 -4.87 -19.31 -23.19
C GLU A 124 -5.97 -18.83 -24.14
N LYS A 125 -7.22 -18.83 -23.66
CA LYS A 125 -8.42 -18.37 -24.38
C LYS A 125 -9.02 -17.19 -23.63
N ARG A 126 -8.95 -16.00 -24.24
CA ARG A 126 -9.47 -14.77 -23.64
C ARG A 126 -10.87 -14.45 -24.14
N PRO A 127 -11.76 -14.00 -23.25
CA PRO A 127 -13.05 -13.44 -23.64
C PRO A 127 -12.91 -12.25 -24.59
N LYS A 128 -13.69 -12.22 -25.68
CA LYS A 128 -13.70 -11.11 -26.66
C LYS A 128 -14.04 -9.75 -26.04
N ILE A 129 -14.69 -9.73 -24.88
CA ILE A 129 -15.00 -8.48 -24.17
C ILE A 129 -13.73 -7.74 -23.72
N MET A 130 -12.63 -8.46 -23.49
CA MET A 130 -11.33 -7.86 -23.12
C MET A 130 -10.71 -7.04 -24.24
N ASP A 131 -11.11 -7.25 -25.49
CA ASP A 131 -10.70 -6.42 -26.63
C ASP A 131 -11.54 -5.18 -26.83
N SER A 132 -12.71 -5.14 -26.19
CA SER A 132 -13.65 -4.06 -26.38
C SER A 132 -13.29 -2.90 -25.48
N ILE A 133 -13.18 -1.71 -26.06
CA ILE A 133 -13.10 -0.45 -25.30
C ILE A 133 -14.31 -0.26 -24.37
N LYS A 134 -15.41 -0.99 -24.59
CA LYS A 134 -16.56 -1.03 -23.69
C LYS A 134 -16.22 -1.57 -22.30
N LEU A 135 -15.25 -2.49 -22.18
CA LEU A 135 -14.87 -3.07 -20.89
C LEU A 135 -14.38 -2.01 -19.89
N PRO A 136 -13.34 -1.20 -20.19
CA PRO A 136 -12.89 -0.16 -19.26
C PRO A 136 -13.95 0.92 -19.02
N ILE A 137 -14.78 1.24 -20.03
CA ILE A 137 -15.87 2.22 -19.86
C ILE A 137 -16.91 1.71 -18.85
N LEU A 138 -17.42 0.49 -19.05
CA LEU A 138 -18.45 -0.09 -18.18
C LEU A 138 -17.91 -0.38 -16.78
N SER A 139 -16.66 -0.82 -16.66
CA SER A 139 -16.06 -1.10 -15.36
C SER A 139 -15.79 0.17 -14.53
N THR A 140 -15.69 1.34 -15.17
CA THR A 140 -15.52 2.63 -14.49
C THR A 140 -16.82 3.15 -13.89
N ILE A 141 -17.98 2.74 -14.41
CA ILE A 141 -19.28 3.27 -13.96
C ILE A 141 -19.50 3.07 -12.45
N PRO A 142 -19.30 1.88 -11.85
CA PRO A 142 -19.56 1.68 -10.43
C PRO A 142 -18.69 2.55 -9.50
N ILE A 143 -17.38 2.68 -9.79
CA ILE A 143 -16.48 3.51 -8.99
C ILE A 143 -16.78 5.00 -9.16
N ALA A 144 -17.17 5.43 -10.37
CA ALA A 144 -17.56 6.81 -10.63
C ALA A 144 -18.85 7.15 -9.87
N VAL A 145 -19.86 6.29 -9.91
CA VAL A 145 -21.11 6.48 -9.16
C VAL A 145 -20.84 6.53 -7.66
N ASP A 146 -20.03 5.61 -7.13
CA ASP A 146 -19.66 5.61 -5.71
C ASP A 146 -18.90 6.89 -5.32
N GLY A 147 -17.89 7.30 -6.10
CA GLY A 147 -17.11 8.51 -5.86
C GLY A 147 -17.92 9.81 -5.99
N ILE A 148 -18.79 9.92 -6.99
CA ILE A 148 -19.64 11.09 -7.19
C ILE A 148 -20.64 11.22 -6.04
N THR A 149 -21.34 10.13 -5.68
CA THR A 149 -22.35 10.17 -4.62
C THR A 149 -21.74 10.46 -3.24
N GLN A 150 -20.51 10.00 -2.98
CA GLN A 150 -19.81 10.22 -1.73
C GLN A 150 -19.12 11.60 -1.67
N THR A 151 -18.27 11.93 -2.64
CA THR A 151 -17.34 13.06 -2.55
C THR A 151 -17.89 14.35 -3.17
N ILE A 152 -18.67 14.24 -4.25
CA ILE A 152 -19.16 15.41 -4.99
C ILE A 152 -20.53 15.83 -4.47
N LEU A 153 -21.44 14.87 -4.29
CA LEU A 153 -22.82 15.14 -3.87
C LEU A 153 -23.00 15.09 -2.35
N LEU A 154 -22.01 14.58 -1.60
CA LEU A 154 -22.04 14.45 -0.14
C LEU A 154 -23.33 13.77 0.38
N MET A 155 -23.92 12.86 -0.39
CA MET A 155 -25.25 12.29 -0.10
C MET A 155 -25.20 11.16 0.92
N ARG A 156 -24.05 10.46 1.01
CA ARG A 156 -23.82 9.33 1.90
C ARG A 156 -22.32 9.10 2.07
N GLU A 157 -21.92 8.50 3.19
CA GLU A 157 -20.61 7.85 3.26
C GLU A 157 -20.66 6.51 2.51
N SER A 158 -19.60 6.20 1.78
CA SER A 158 -19.47 4.85 1.23
C SER A 158 -19.08 3.87 2.33
N ASN A 159 -19.33 2.58 2.14
CA ASN A 159 -18.84 1.56 3.07
C ASN A 159 -17.63 0.83 2.45
N ASN A 160 -16.76 0.28 3.30
CA ASN A 160 -15.50 -0.29 2.83
C ASN A 160 -15.68 -1.48 1.86
N LEU A 161 -16.77 -2.25 2.01
CA LEU A 161 -17.07 -3.34 1.07
C LEU A 161 -17.44 -2.80 -0.32
N LEU A 162 -18.29 -1.78 -0.41
CA LEU A 162 -18.66 -1.15 -1.67
C LEU A 162 -17.45 -0.48 -2.33
N ARG A 163 -16.62 0.22 -1.55
CA ARG A 163 -15.36 0.81 -2.02
C ARG A 163 -14.44 -0.25 -2.64
N LEU A 164 -14.28 -1.38 -1.94
CA LEU A 164 -13.49 -2.52 -2.42
C LEU A 164 -14.03 -3.07 -3.74
N ILE A 165 -15.33 -3.39 -3.80
CA ILE A 165 -15.95 -4.00 -4.97
C ILE A 165 -15.88 -3.09 -6.19
N THR A 166 -16.24 -1.81 -6.03
CA THR A 166 -16.23 -0.84 -7.14
C THR A 166 -14.82 -0.56 -7.64
N GLY A 167 -13.84 -0.44 -6.73
CA GLY A 167 -12.42 -0.34 -7.07
C GLY A 167 -11.90 -1.54 -7.84
N LEU A 168 -12.25 -2.74 -7.39
CA LEU A 168 -11.87 -4.01 -8.02
C LEU A 168 -12.43 -4.11 -9.44
N ILE A 169 -13.74 -3.88 -9.61
CA ILE A 169 -14.40 -3.95 -10.93
C ILE A 169 -13.70 -2.99 -11.90
N PHE A 170 -13.51 -1.74 -11.50
CA PHE A 170 -12.85 -0.72 -12.31
C PHE A 170 -11.48 -1.17 -12.80
N ALA A 171 -10.58 -1.45 -11.87
CA ALA A 171 -9.19 -1.75 -12.18
C ALA A 171 -9.03 -3.08 -12.90
N PHE A 172 -9.87 -4.08 -12.59
CA PHE A 172 -9.90 -5.34 -13.35
C PHE A 172 -10.22 -5.08 -14.82
N GLY A 173 -11.29 -4.34 -15.12
CA GLY A 173 -11.69 -4.07 -16.51
C GLY A 173 -10.64 -3.27 -17.29
N VAL A 174 -10.01 -2.29 -16.63
CA VAL A 174 -8.92 -1.50 -17.22
C VAL A 174 -7.68 -2.38 -17.48
N ALA A 175 -7.17 -3.08 -16.46
CA ALA A 175 -5.97 -3.90 -16.59
C ALA A 175 -6.17 -5.05 -17.58
N ALA A 176 -7.32 -5.73 -17.54
CA ALA A 176 -7.66 -6.79 -18.50
C ALA A 176 -7.63 -6.30 -19.96
N TYR A 177 -8.17 -5.12 -20.23
CA TYR A 177 -8.15 -4.52 -21.57
C TYR A 177 -6.72 -4.18 -22.03
N PHE A 178 -5.95 -3.48 -21.20
CA PHE A 178 -4.60 -3.06 -21.56
C PHE A 178 -3.61 -4.23 -21.67
N SER A 179 -3.69 -5.20 -20.76
CA SER A 179 -2.90 -6.44 -20.85
C SER A 179 -3.18 -7.20 -22.15
N ASN A 180 -4.41 -7.13 -22.67
CA ASN A 180 -4.71 -7.69 -23.97
C ASN A 180 -4.06 -6.90 -25.10
N LYS A 181 -4.20 -5.58 -25.11
CA LYS A 181 -3.63 -4.71 -26.15
C LYS A 181 -2.10 -4.74 -26.20
N ILE A 182 -1.42 -4.80 -25.06
CA ILE A 182 0.05 -4.90 -25.00
C ILE A 182 0.56 -6.14 -25.74
N LEU A 183 -0.16 -7.26 -25.65
CA LEU A 183 0.22 -8.50 -26.32
C LEU A 183 -0.15 -8.56 -27.80
N GLU A 184 -1.15 -7.80 -28.23
CA GLU A 184 -1.64 -7.82 -29.62
C GLU A 184 -1.02 -6.73 -30.50
N TRP A 185 -0.75 -5.54 -29.96
CA TRP A 185 -0.56 -4.35 -30.79
C TRP A 185 0.84 -4.23 -31.41
N LYS A 186 1.88 -4.83 -30.82
CA LYS A 186 3.27 -4.71 -31.34
C LYS A 186 4.18 -5.94 -31.22
N PHE A 187 3.85 -6.95 -30.41
CA PHE A 187 4.78 -8.06 -30.15
C PHE A 187 4.07 -9.42 -30.08
N PRO A 188 3.64 -10.02 -31.21
CA PRO A 188 3.13 -11.40 -31.20
C PRO A 188 4.17 -12.41 -30.65
N GLN A 189 5.46 -12.06 -30.73
CA GLN A 189 6.58 -12.75 -30.07
C GLN A 189 6.47 -12.70 -28.54
N LEU A 190 6.11 -11.54 -27.95
CA LEU A 190 5.91 -11.37 -26.50
C LEU A 190 4.81 -12.28 -25.97
N ARG A 191 3.72 -12.46 -26.73
CA ARG A 191 2.66 -13.42 -26.35
C ARG A 191 3.19 -14.84 -26.28
N LYS A 192 3.98 -15.28 -27.27
CA LYS A 192 4.61 -16.61 -27.24
C LYS A 192 5.58 -16.71 -26.05
N TYR A 193 6.39 -15.66 -25.83
CA TYR A 193 7.33 -15.59 -24.73
C TYR A 193 6.65 -15.72 -23.36
N VAL A 194 5.56 -14.98 -23.11
CA VAL A 194 4.79 -15.03 -21.86
C VAL A 194 4.03 -16.35 -21.67
N ILE A 195 3.57 -17.01 -22.74
CA ILE A 195 2.78 -18.26 -22.63
C ILE A 195 3.66 -19.53 -22.54
N GLN A 196 4.86 -19.54 -23.11
CA GLN A 196 5.65 -20.78 -23.32
C GLN A 196 6.65 -21.15 -22.19
N THR A 197 6.48 -20.73 -20.94
CA THR A 197 7.68 -20.41 -20.14
C THR A 197 8.39 -21.48 -19.32
N LYS A 198 9.71 -21.53 -19.57
CA LYS A 198 10.78 -21.71 -18.57
C LYS A 198 11.37 -20.38 -18.05
N LEU A 199 11.11 -19.22 -18.68
CA LEU A 199 11.81 -17.94 -18.39
C LEU A 199 11.04 -16.92 -17.52
N ILE A 200 9.71 -17.03 -17.37
CA ILE A 200 8.93 -16.12 -16.50
C ILE A 200 9.37 -16.18 -15.04
N ILE A 201 9.68 -17.39 -14.54
CA ILE A 201 10.04 -17.58 -13.14
C ILE A 201 11.34 -16.81 -12.80
N PRO A 202 12.43 -16.95 -13.58
CA PRO A 202 13.62 -16.10 -13.43
C PRO A 202 13.31 -14.60 -13.46
N ASP A 203 12.52 -14.11 -14.42
CA ASP A 203 12.20 -12.68 -14.56
C ASP A 203 11.41 -12.15 -13.34
N PHE A 204 10.45 -12.94 -12.84
CA PHE A 204 9.69 -12.63 -11.63
C PHE A 204 10.59 -12.60 -10.39
N ILE A 205 11.48 -13.59 -10.23
CA ILE A 205 12.44 -13.64 -9.13
C ILE A 205 13.36 -12.41 -9.19
N LEU A 206 13.88 -12.06 -10.37
CA LEU A 206 14.73 -10.88 -10.54
C LEU A 206 13.98 -9.60 -10.14
N ALA A 207 12.73 -9.43 -10.60
CA ALA A 207 11.91 -8.28 -10.21
C ALA A 207 11.66 -8.24 -8.69
N ALA A 208 11.39 -9.38 -8.05
CA ALA A 208 11.21 -9.48 -6.61
C ALA A 208 12.47 -9.10 -5.83
N VAL A 209 13.63 -9.62 -6.25
CA VAL A 209 14.93 -9.27 -5.66
C VAL A 209 15.20 -7.77 -5.80
N VAL A 210 14.95 -7.19 -6.98
CA VAL A 210 15.14 -5.75 -7.21
C VAL A 210 14.24 -4.92 -6.30
N VAL A 211 12.95 -5.25 -6.18
CA VAL A 211 12.00 -4.53 -5.31
C VAL A 211 12.41 -4.60 -3.84
N VAL A 212 12.81 -5.79 -3.37
CA VAL A 212 13.28 -5.98 -1.98
C VAL A 212 14.57 -5.19 -1.76
N LEU A 213 15.56 -5.30 -2.65
CA LEU A 213 16.83 -4.57 -2.54
C LEU A 213 16.63 -3.06 -2.50
N ILE A 214 15.81 -2.51 -3.42
CA ILE A 214 15.51 -1.08 -3.43
C ILE A 214 14.85 -0.67 -2.12
N SER A 215 13.86 -1.43 -1.65
CA SER A 215 13.16 -1.13 -0.39
C SER A 215 14.13 -1.13 0.80
N THR A 216 15.01 -2.13 0.89
CA THR A 216 16.01 -2.21 1.96
C THR A 216 17.03 -1.07 1.88
N LEU A 217 17.54 -0.75 0.68
CA LEU A 217 18.47 0.37 0.47
C LEU A 217 17.84 1.71 0.82
N VAL A 218 16.57 1.91 0.46
CA VAL A 218 15.81 3.12 0.85
C VAL A 218 15.68 3.19 2.37
N SER A 219 15.36 2.08 3.05
CA SER A 219 15.27 2.06 4.52
C SER A 219 16.58 2.45 5.19
N GLN A 220 17.68 1.85 4.71
CA GLN A 220 19.03 2.08 5.24
C GLN A 220 19.52 3.50 4.99
N SER A 221 19.32 4.02 3.78
CA SER A 221 19.75 5.38 3.41
C SER A 221 18.98 6.46 4.17
N LEU A 222 17.71 6.20 4.51
CA LEU A 222 16.93 7.08 5.38
C LEU A 222 17.22 6.88 6.88
N GLY A 223 17.99 5.83 7.24
CA GLY A 223 18.28 5.48 8.64
C GLY A 223 17.03 5.18 9.46
N ILE A 224 15.97 4.65 8.82
CA ILE A 224 14.69 4.39 9.49
C ILE A 224 14.62 2.94 9.93
N ASP A 225 14.42 2.76 11.23
CA ASP A 225 14.02 1.48 11.84
C ASP A 225 12.61 1.60 12.38
N TYR A 226 11.65 1.00 11.68
CA TYR A 226 10.25 1.01 12.06
C TYR A 226 10.02 0.12 13.28
N MET A 227 9.55 0.73 14.37
CA MET A 227 9.23 0.05 15.62
C MET A 227 8.12 -0.99 15.42
N GLY A 228 8.33 -2.19 15.97
CA GLY A 228 7.29 -3.22 16.00
C GLY A 228 6.28 -2.99 17.12
N LYS A 229 5.10 -3.61 17.00
CA LYS A 229 4.03 -3.54 18.03
C LYS A 229 4.51 -3.91 19.43
N LYS A 230 5.29 -5.00 19.56
CA LYS A 230 5.86 -5.45 20.83
C LYS A 230 6.85 -4.45 21.43
N GLN A 231 7.73 -3.88 20.61
CA GLN A 231 8.68 -2.85 21.04
C GLN A 231 7.96 -1.58 21.50
N ALA A 232 6.89 -1.19 20.80
CA ALA A 232 6.05 -0.07 21.19
C ALA A 232 5.37 -0.31 22.55
N LEU A 233 4.83 -1.52 22.75
CA LEU A 233 4.23 -1.93 24.02
C LEU A 233 5.24 -1.90 25.16
N GLU A 234 6.41 -2.55 25.02
CA GLU A 234 7.46 -2.57 26.04
C GLU A 234 7.92 -1.15 26.40
N LYS A 235 8.09 -0.29 25.39
CA LYS A 235 8.50 1.09 25.61
C LYS A 235 7.43 1.92 26.30
N ALA A 236 6.16 1.75 25.93
CA ALA A 236 5.05 2.42 26.61
C ALA A 236 4.97 1.99 28.08
N LEU A 237 4.99 0.69 28.37
CA LEU A 237 4.95 0.17 29.74
C LEU A 237 6.12 0.67 30.61
N ASN A 238 7.31 0.87 30.03
CA ASN A 238 8.47 1.39 30.73
C ASN A 238 8.47 2.92 30.93
N THR A 239 7.56 3.66 30.28
CA THR A 239 7.49 5.14 30.35
C THR A 239 6.41 5.64 31.30
N THR A 240 5.35 4.86 31.52
CA THR A 240 4.35 5.16 32.54
C THR A 240 4.87 4.82 33.93
N GLU A 241 4.86 5.78 34.85
CA GLU A 241 5.23 5.60 36.26
C GLU A 241 4.26 4.67 37.05
N MET A 242 3.25 4.06 36.43
CA MET A 242 2.21 3.31 37.11
C MET A 242 2.10 1.87 36.58
N LYS A 243 2.32 0.91 37.49
CA LYS A 243 2.45 -0.53 37.23
C LYS A 243 1.11 -1.29 37.17
N ASP A 244 -0.01 -0.62 37.40
CA ASP A 244 -1.27 -1.27 37.77
C ASP A 244 -2.31 -1.40 36.64
N TYR A 245 -1.93 -1.17 35.38
CA TYR A 245 -2.84 -1.31 34.25
C TYR A 245 -3.04 -2.78 33.83
N LYS A 246 -4.30 -3.23 33.80
CA LYS A 246 -4.67 -4.61 33.43
C LYS A 246 -4.94 -4.82 31.94
N THR A 247 -5.31 -3.75 31.23
CA THR A 247 -5.65 -3.82 29.80
C THR A 247 -4.82 -2.82 29.00
N VAL A 248 -4.21 -3.32 27.92
CA VAL A 248 -3.46 -2.49 26.96
C VAL A 248 -4.07 -2.59 25.57
N LYS A 249 -4.34 -1.43 24.96
CA LYS A 249 -4.72 -1.33 23.55
C LYS A 249 -3.56 -0.72 22.77
N THR A 250 -3.25 -1.30 21.62
CA THR A 250 -2.18 -0.81 20.74
C THR A 250 -2.71 -0.62 19.33
N TYR A 251 -2.48 0.57 18.77
CA TYR A 251 -2.96 0.94 17.44
C TYR A 251 -1.89 1.72 16.68
N TYR A 252 -1.81 1.54 15.37
CA TYR A 252 -0.91 2.27 14.50
C TYR A 252 -1.63 3.37 13.72
N VAL A 253 -1.18 4.60 13.84
CA VAL A 253 -1.69 5.75 13.12
C VAL A 253 -0.75 6.06 11.96
N ALA A 254 -1.32 6.10 10.76
CA ALA A 254 -0.62 6.47 9.54
C ALA A 254 -0.08 7.91 9.60
N SER A 255 1.03 8.15 8.91
CA SER A 255 1.77 9.41 8.95
C SER A 255 0.98 10.65 8.57
N LEU A 256 0.06 10.53 7.61
CA LEU A 256 -0.77 11.63 7.13
C LEU A 256 -2.23 11.53 7.58
N ALA A 257 -2.61 10.49 8.33
CA ALA A 257 -4.02 10.29 8.70
C ALA A 257 -4.62 11.49 9.46
N PRO A 258 -3.97 12.08 10.48
CA PRO A 258 -4.57 13.21 11.22
C PRO A 258 -4.82 14.44 10.32
N LEU A 259 -3.86 14.76 9.45
CA LEU A 259 -4.00 15.84 8.48
C LEU A 259 -5.04 15.52 7.41
N ALA A 260 -5.08 14.28 6.93
CA ALA A 260 -6.06 13.84 5.95
C ALA A 260 -7.49 13.91 6.51
N VAL A 261 -7.69 13.55 7.79
CA VAL A 261 -8.99 13.66 8.47
C VAL A 261 -9.43 15.12 8.57
N SER A 262 -8.55 16.03 8.97
CA SER A 262 -8.91 17.45 9.10
C SER A 262 -9.23 18.13 7.76
N LEU A 263 -8.71 17.58 6.66
CA LEU A 263 -8.96 18.06 5.30
C LEU A 263 -10.10 17.34 4.58
N ASP A 264 -10.66 16.25 5.14
CA ASP A 264 -11.72 15.49 4.48
C ASP A 264 -13.06 16.26 4.50
N PRO A 265 -13.65 16.59 3.32
CA PRO A 265 -14.88 17.37 3.26
C PRO A 265 -16.09 16.65 3.87
N PHE A 266 -16.10 15.31 3.85
CA PHE A 266 -17.18 14.53 4.44
C PHE A 266 -17.10 14.60 5.97
N TYR A 267 -15.92 14.39 6.57
CA TYR A 267 -15.70 14.59 8.00
C TYR A 267 -16.09 15.99 8.47
N LYS A 268 -15.72 17.03 7.71
CA LYS A 268 -16.06 18.42 8.04
C LYS A 268 -17.58 18.66 8.17
N ASN A 269 -18.38 17.97 7.37
CA ASN A 269 -19.84 18.14 7.32
C ASN A 269 -20.60 17.10 8.15
N HIS A 270 -19.99 15.96 8.47
CA HIS A 270 -20.61 14.82 9.17
C HIS A 270 -19.70 14.24 10.27
N PRO A 271 -19.24 15.04 11.24
CA PRO A 271 -18.27 14.59 12.24
C PRO A 271 -18.80 13.46 13.11
N ASP A 272 -20.06 13.54 13.55
CA ASP A 272 -20.67 12.53 14.43
C ASP A 272 -20.80 11.17 13.74
N GLN A 273 -21.25 11.16 12.47
CA GLN A 273 -21.37 9.93 11.69
C GLN A 273 -20.00 9.28 11.44
N VAL A 274 -18.97 10.07 11.15
CA VAL A 274 -17.61 9.54 10.99
C VAL A 274 -17.08 9.03 12.34
N LEU A 275 -17.38 9.70 13.44
CA LEU A 275 -16.97 9.26 14.77
C LEU A 275 -17.68 7.96 15.17
N ASP A 276 -18.96 7.79 14.82
CA ASP A 276 -19.70 6.55 15.00
C ASP A 276 -19.16 5.45 14.09
N ASP A 277 -18.90 5.70 12.81
CA ASP A 277 -18.29 4.73 11.89
C ASP A 277 -16.87 4.35 12.31
N ILE A 278 -16.14 5.29 12.91
CA ILE A 278 -14.96 5.02 13.69
C ILE A 278 -15.46 4.11 14.82
N ILE A 279 -16.02 4.57 15.94
CA ILE A 279 -16.42 3.80 17.16
C ILE A 279 -17.02 2.39 16.90
N ASP A 280 -17.95 2.24 15.96
CA ASP A 280 -18.64 1.00 15.59
C ASP A 280 -17.92 0.14 14.56
N SER A 281 -17.01 0.70 13.75
CA SER A 281 -16.02 -0.16 13.12
C SER A 281 -15.23 -0.86 14.23
N ASN A 282 -14.74 -2.06 14.00
CA ASN A 282 -14.01 -2.81 15.02
C ASN A 282 -12.61 -2.23 15.35
N TRP A 283 -12.33 -0.94 15.06
CA TRP A 283 -11.07 -0.24 15.38
C TRP A 283 -10.84 -0.11 16.90
N ALA A 284 -11.86 0.17 17.71
CA ALA A 284 -11.74 0.34 19.18
C ALA A 284 -12.23 -0.85 20.01
N LYS A 285 -13.19 -1.63 19.50
CA LYS A 285 -13.86 -2.72 20.25
C LYS A 285 -13.05 -4.02 20.39
N HIS A 286 -12.11 -4.33 19.48
CA HIS A 286 -11.50 -5.67 19.39
C HIS A 286 -9.99 -5.76 19.66
N ARG A 287 -9.40 -4.88 20.48
CA ARG A 287 -7.93 -4.88 20.75
C ARG A 287 -7.54 -4.84 22.21
N VAL A 288 -8.37 -5.45 23.05
CA VAL A 288 -8.00 -5.79 24.43
C VAL A 288 -7.07 -7.00 24.34
N ILE A 289 -5.76 -6.81 24.52
CA ILE A 289 -4.92 -7.91 24.99
C ILE A 289 -5.21 -8.02 26.48
N ARG A 290 -6.06 -8.98 26.86
CA ARG A 290 -6.23 -9.34 28.26
C ARG A 290 -5.01 -10.16 28.64
N LEU A 291 -4.21 -9.69 29.59
CA LEU A 291 -3.23 -10.56 30.23
C LEU A 291 -4.03 -11.64 30.96
N GLU A 292 -3.86 -12.90 30.57
CA GLU A 292 -4.51 -14.03 31.25
C GLU A 292 -3.92 -14.17 32.66
N THR A 293 -4.61 -13.60 33.64
CA THR A 293 -4.67 -14.17 34.99
C THR A 293 -6.14 -14.40 35.34
N GLU A 294 -6.37 -15.52 36.02
CA GLU A 294 -7.66 -16.21 36.15
C GLU A 294 -8.80 -15.36 36.76
N GLU A 295 -10.00 -15.71 36.30
CA GLU A 295 -11.36 -15.39 36.78
C GLU A 295 -11.97 -14.02 36.43
N ALA A 296 -13.02 -14.11 35.60
CA ALA A 296 -13.86 -13.02 35.14
C ALA A 296 -15.26 -13.09 35.77
N LEU A 297 -15.84 -11.92 36.11
CA LEU A 297 -17.28 -11.73 36.35
C LEU A 297 -17.76 -10.44 35.64
N PRO A 298 -19.08 -10.31 35.34
CA PRO A 298 -19.57 -9.52 34.20
C PRO A 298 -19.77 -8.03 34.49
N ILE A 299 -19.58 -7.22 33.45
CA ILE A 299 -19.68 -5.75 33.44
C ILE A 299 -21.07 -5.33 32.95
N ASN A 300 -21.59 -4.25 33.55
CA ASN A 300 -22.60 -3.40 32.94
C ASN A 300 -22.11 -1.94 32.91
N GLN A 301 -22.35 -1.31 31.76
CA GLN A 301 -22.40 0.14 31.46
C GLN A 301 -21.12 0.90 31.08
N THR A 302 -21.25 1.49 29.88
CA THR A 302 -20.41 2.38 29.08
C THR A 302 -20.37 3.81 29.62
N GLU A 303 -19.20 4.47 29.54
CA GLU A 303 -19.08 5.92 29.57
C GLU A 303 -18.14 6.48 28.48
N ASN A 304 -18.39 7.76 28.18
CA ASN A 304 -18.10 8.51 26.96
C ASN A 304 -16.60 8.72 26.65
N ILE A 305 -16.21 8.46 25.40
CA ILE A 305 -14.91 8.86 24.84
C ILE A 305 -15.00 10.33 24.42
N THR A 306 -14.60 11.25 25.30
CA THR A 306 -14.41 12.66 24.91
C THR A 306 -13.15 12.80 24.07
N SER A 307 -13.36 13.25 22.83
CA SER A 307 -12.40 13.58 21.78
C SER A 307 -11.06 14.12 22.28
N ILE A 308 -9.99 13.37 22.00
CA ILE A 308 -8.63 13.91 22.06
C ILE A 308 -8.45 14.79 20.82
N LEU A 309 -8.61 16.10 21.00
CA LEU A 309 -8.31 17.10 19.98
C LEU A 309 -6.77 17.23 19.88
N LEU A 310 -6.15 16.24 19.23
CA LEU A 310 -4.73 16.27 18.90
C LEU A 310 -4.50 17.39 17.90
N GLN A 311 -3.82 18.47 18.30
CA GLN A 311 -3.45 19.52 17.37
C GLN A 311 -2.49 18.94 16.33
N THR A 312 -2.81 19.16 15.05
CA THR A 312 -2.10 18.59 13.89
C THR A 312 -0.59 18.89 13.86
N ALA A 313 -0.15 19.96 14.53
CA ALA A 313 1.25 20.36 14.60
C ALA A 313 2.12 19.42 15.46
N ASP A 314 1.55 18.73 16.46
CA ASP A 314 2.32 17.86 17.36
C ASP A 314 2.52 16.43 16.81
N LEU A 315 1.77 16.05 15.77
CA LEU A 315 1.76 14.70 15.18
C LEU A 315 2.31 14.64 13.74
N GLU A 316 3.02 15.66 13.26
CA GLU A 316 3.67 15.64 11.94
C GLU A 316 4.77 14.56 11.89
N HIS A 317 4.38 13.29 11.70
CA HIS A 317 5.29 12.16 11.72
C HIS A 317 5.18 11.44 10.39
N LYS A 318 6.16 11.68 9.52
CA LYS A 318 6.24 11.11 8.16
C LYS A 318 6.19 9.58 8.12
N TYR A 319 6.47 8.92 9.24
CA TYR A 319 6.66 7.46 9.35
C TYR A 319 5.64 6.75 10.25
N GLY A 320 4.56 7.44 10.65
CA GLY A 320 3.49 6.90 11.48
C GLY A 320 3.81 6.83 12.98
N ILE A 321 2.80 6.43 13.75
CA ILE A 321 2.79 6.55 15.22
C ILE A 321 2.15 5.30 15.82
N TRP A 322 2.76 4.71 16.84
CA TRP A 322 2.10 3.75 17.70
C TRP A 322 1.40 4.47 18.85
N VAL A 323 0.11 4.22 19.03
CA VAL A 323 -0.66 4.66 20.18
C VAL A 323 -0.88 3.47 21.08
N VAL A 324 -0.41 3.58 22.32
CA VAL A 324 -0.59 2.58 23.36
C VAL A 324 -1.47 3.21 24.43
N ALA A 325 -2.72 2.77 24.52
CA ALA A 325 -3.65 3.19 25.56
C ALA A 325 -3.66 2.17 26.69
N LEU A 326 -3.51 2.67 27.91
CA LEU A 326 -3.50 1.90 29.14
C LEU A 326 -4.79 2.22 29.90
N LEU A 327 -5.58 1.17 30.16
CA LEU A 327 -6.89 1.30 30.80
C LEU A 327 -6.80 0.78 32.23
N ASP A 328 -7.18 1.64 33.16
CA ASP A 328 -7.42 1.30 34.56
C ASP A 328 -8.87 0.79 34.70
N GLU A 329 -9.06 -0.38 35.31
CA GLU A 329 -10.40 -0.95 35.52
C GLU A 329 -11.14 -0.29 36.69
N GLU A 330 -10.43 0.37 37.62
CA GLU A 330 -11.02 1.02 38.81
C GLU A 330 -11.33 2.50 38.59
N ASN A 331 -10.78 3.12 37.53
CA ASN A 331 -10.93 4.53 37.21
C ASN A 331 -11.10 4.71 35.68
N PRO A 332 -12.19 5.31 35.17
CA PRO A 332 -12.49 5.39 33.72
C PRO A 332 -11.54 6.31 32.91
N ASN A 333 -10.42 6.72 33.50
CA ASN A 333 -9.46 7.66 32.95
C ASN A 333 -8.41 6.93 32.10
N GLU A 334 -8.58 6.94 30.78
CA GLU A 334 -7.65 6.37 29.80
C GLU A 334 -6.34 7.17 29.71
N SER A 335 -5.19 6.57 30.06
CA SER A 335 -3.87 7.15 29.79
C SER A 335 -3.37 6.65 28.43
N SER A 336 -2.69 7.50 27.67
CA SER A 336 -2.25 7.17 26.31
C SER A 336 -0.82 7.61 26.05
N THR A 337 0.01 6.69 25.55
CA THR A 337 1.38 6.97 25.11
C THR A 337 1.44 6.89 23.59
N TYR A 338 1.86 7.98 22.95
CA TYR A 338 2.06 8.09 21.51
C TYR A 338 3.55 7.98 21.21
N LEU A 339 3.93 7.05 20.35
CA LEU A 339 5.31 6.70 20.02
C LEU A 339 5.54 6.93 18.54
N LYS A 340 6.48 7.80 18.18
CA LYS A 340 6.89 7.97 16.78
C LYS A 340 7.52 6.68 16.28
N ASN A 341 7.04 6.13 15.17
CA ASN A 341 7.43 4.80 14.74
C ASN A 341 8.92 4.70 14.35
N ALA A 342 9.47 5.74 13.71
CA ALA A 342 10.85 5.77 13.24
C ALA A 342 11.89 6.21 14.28
N THR A 343 11.53 7.13 15.18
CA THR A 343 12.49 7.74 16.13
C THR A 343 12.34 7.20 17.55
N GLY A 344 11.17 6.66 17.86
CA GLY A 344 10.78 6.25 19.21
C GLY A 344 10.65 7.42 20.20
N GLU A 345 10.63 8.67 19.74
CA GLU A 345 10.20 9.79 20.59
C GLU A 345 8.76 9.55 21.06
N TYR A 346 8.40 10.01 22.25
CA TYR A 346 7.06 9.78 22.78
C TYR A 346 6.41 11.02 23.39
N LEU A 347 5.10 11.04 23.27
CA LEU A 347 4.18 11.96 23.90
C LEU A 347 3.33 11.14 24.88
N TYR A 348 3.28 11.53 26.13
CA TYR A 348 2.43 10.90 27.14
C TYR A 348 1.23 11.81 27.45
N TYR A 349 0.03 11.27 27.43
CA TYR A 349 -1.18 11.93 27.90
C TYR A 349 -1.49 11.47 29.33
N ASP A 350 -1.43 12.41 30.27
CA ASP A 350 -1.85 12.20 31.65
C ASP A 350 -3.34 12.53 31.79
N PRO A 351 -4.19 11.54 32.09
CA PRO A 351 -5.62 11.77 32.19
C PRO A 351 -6.02 12.52 33.47
N PHE A 352 -5.20 12.50 34.51
CA PHE A 352 -5.47 13.21 35.76
C PHE A 352 -5.22 14.71 35.62
N THR A 353 -4.15 15.09 34.92
CA THR A 353 -3.81 16.50 34.69
C THR A 353 -4.32 17.04 33.36
N LYS A 354 -4.84 16.18 32.47
CA LYS A 354 -5.28 16.49 31.10
C LYS A 354 -4.19 17.19 30.28
N LYS A 355 -2.92 16.81 30.48
CA LYS A 355 -1.76 17.41 29.80
C LYS A 355 -1.05 16.39 28.92
N LEU A 356 -0.55 16.87 27.79
CA LEU A 356 0.42 16.16 26.96
C LEU A 356 1.83 16.52 27.42
N ILE A 357 2.61 15.52 27.77
CA ILE A 357 4.00 15.65 28.20
C ILE A 357 4.88 15.09 27.07
N MET A 358 5.64 15.98 26.41
CA MET A 358 6.63 15.58 25.42
C MET A 358 7.91 15.12 26.10
N HIS A 359 8.32 13.89 25.83
CA HIS A 359 9.66 13.41 26.16
C HIS A 359 10.44 13.20 24.85
N LYS A 360 11.28 14.16 24.52
CA LYS A 360 12.28 13.99 23.47
C LYS A 360 13.37 13.05 23.98
N LYS A 361 13.83 12.15 23.13
CA LYS A 361 14.92 11.22 23.45
C LYS A 361 16.15 12.04 23.86
N HIS A 362 16.78 11.69 24.98
CA HIS A 362 18.16 12.09 25.25
C HIS A 362 19.13 11.37 24.32
#